data_AF-A0A937TTJ4-F1
#
_entry.id   AF-A0A937TTJ4-F1
#
_cell.length_a   1.000
_cell.length_b   1.000
_cell.length_c   1.000
_cell.angle_alpha   90.00
_cell.angle_beta   90.00
_cell.angle_gamma   90.00
#
_symmetry.space_group_name_H-M   'P 1'
#
loop_
_entity.id
_entity.type
_entity.pdbx_description
1 polymer ?
#
loop_
_entity_poly.entity_id
_entity_poly.type
_entity_poly.pdbx_seq_one_letter_code
_entity_poly.pdbx_strand_id
1 'polypeptide(L)'
;MMLKQDPYIIQTYLKLGLIYYEKGQYNKAMQTYEDALSKDPNIAEVLNQLGIVYFKKGFYNKARQQWEKALEIEPDFLPARRNLEAFKKNVK
;
A
#
# COMPACT_ATOMS: atom_id res chain seq x y z
N MET A 1 20.93 0.11 -16.27
CA MET A 1 20.60 -1.31 -16.05
C MET A 1 19.48 -1.34 -15.01
N MET A 2 18.22 -1.49 -15.42
CA MET A 2 17.11 -1.64 -14.47
C MET A 2 17.26 -3.02 -13.84
N LEU A 3 17.76 -3.09 -12.60
CA LEU A 3 17.72 -4.31 -11.80
C LEU A 3 16.24 -4.60 -11.53
N LYS A 4 15.59 -5.33 -12.44
CA LYS A 4 14.30 -5.97 -12.18
C LYS A 4 14.50 -6.80 -10.92
N GLN A 5 14.02 -6.30 -9.79
CA GLN A 5 14.10 -7.04 -8.53
C GLN A 5 13.32 -8.33 -8.67
N ASP A 6 13.72 -9.33 -7.90
CA ASP A 6 13.09 -10.63 -7.86
C ASP A 6 11.61 -10.45 -7.46
N PRO A 7 10.65 -10.73 -8.37
CA PRO A 7 9.22 -10.62 -8.08
C PRO A 7 8.82 -11.45 -6.86
N TYR A 8 9.60 -12.47 -6.51
CA TYR A 8 9.41 -13.30 -5.34
C TYR A 8 9.55 -12.51 -4.02
N ILE A 9 10.47 -11.55 -3.95
CA ILE A 9 10.71 -10.74 -2.74
C ILE A 9 9.50 -9.83 -2.49
N ILE A 10 9.02 -9.13 -3.52
CA ILE A 10 7.85 -8.24 -3.41
C ILE A 10 6.61 -9.03 -2.99
N GLN A 11 6.36 -10.19 -3.61
CA GLN A 11 5.26 -11.06 -3.24
C GLN A 11 5.37 -11.57 -1.79
N THR A 12 6.58 -11.79 -1.30
CA THR A 12 6.81 -12.21 0.10
C THR A 12 6.40 -11.11 1.07
N TYR A 13 6.83 -9.87 0.83
CA TYR A 13 6.42 -8.73 1.65
C TYR A 13 4.90 -8.49 1.62
N LEU A 14 4.28 -8.59 0.44
CA LEU A 14 2.83 -8.46 0.30
C LEU A 14 2.08 -9.51 1.12
N LYS A 15 2.47 -10.79 1.01
CA LYS A 15 1.87 -11.88 1.77
C LYS A 15 2.08 -11.70 3.27
N LEU A 16 3.29 -11.37 3.71
CA LEU A 16 3.60 -11.18 5.13
C LEU A 16 2.84 -10.00 5.73
N GLY A 17 2.81 -8.87 5.02
CA GLY A 17 2.06 -7.69 5.45
C GLY A 17 0.56 -7.96 5.54
N LEU A 18 0.01 -8.73 4.58
CA LEU A 18 -1.39 -9.15 4.61
C LEU A 18 -1.68 -10.06 5.81
N ILE A 19 -0.82 -11.03 6.11
CA ILE A 19 -0.96 -11.89 7.29
C ILE A 19 -0.97 -11.06 8.58
N TYR A 20 -0.09 -10.05 8.70
CA TYR A 20 -0.12 -9.16 9.86
C TYR A 20 -1.38 -8.31 9.91
N TYR A 21 -1.85 -7.82 8.77
CA TYR A 21 -3.09 -7.05 8.66
C TYR A 21 -4.31 -7.86 9.10
N GLU A 22 -4.48 -9.08 8.59
CA GLU A 22 -5.60 -9.98 8.95
C GLU A 22 -5.58 -10.37 10.43
N LYS A 23 -4.39 -10.39 11.06
CA LYS A 23 -4.22 -10.59 12.50
C LYS A 23 -4.45 -9.33 13.34
N GLY A 24 -4.84 -8.21 12.73
CA GLY A 24 -4.98 -6.90 13.39
C GLY A 24 -3.65 -6.27 13.83
N GLN A 25 -2.51 -6.82 13.42
CA GLN A 25 -1.17 -6.35 13.79
C GLN A 25 -0.73 -5.21 12.86
N TYR A 26 -1.50 -4.12 12.82
CA TYR A 26 -1.34 -3.04 11.84
C TYR A 26 0.04 -2.37 11.86
N ASN A 27 0.70 -2.27 13.02
CA ASN A 27 2.07 -1.73 13.10
C ASN A 27 3.07 -2.59 12.33
N LYS A 28 2.95 -3.92 12.43
CA LYS A 28 3.85 -4.84 11.72
C LYS A 28 3.53 -4.89 10.23
N ALA A 29 2.25 -4.84 9.86
CA ALA A 29 1.85 -4.72 8.46
C ALA A 29 2.43 -3.46 7.81
N MET A 30 2.28 -2.31 8.49
CA MET A 30 2.84 -1.03 8.07
C MET A 30 4.36 -1.10 7.87
N GLN A 31 5.09 -1.58 8.87
CA GLN A 31 6.55 -1.74 8.79
C GLN A 31 6.95 -2.68 7.64
N THR A 32 6.23 -3.79 7.45
CA THR A 32 6.50 -4.75 6.38
C THR A 32 6.36 -4.11 4.99
N TYR A 33 5.33 -3.28 4.79
CA TYR A 33 5.14 -2.58 3.53
C TYR A 33 6.12 -1.41 3.34
N GLU A 34 6.48 -0.70 4.42
CA GLU A 34 7.52 0.34 4.39
C GLU A 34 8.89 -0.26 4.04
N ASP A 35 9.23 -1.42 4.58
CA ASP A 35 10.45 -2.16 4.24
C ASP A 35 10.45 -2.55 2.76
N ALA A 36 9.33 -3.03 2.22
CA ALA A 36 9.21 -3.31 0.78
C ALA A 36 9.45 -2.05 -0.08
N LEU A 37 8.86 -0.92 0.31
CA LEU A 37 9.02 0.36 -0.40
C LEU A 37 10.43 0.96 -0.26
N SER A 38 11.17 0.59 0.80
CA SER A 38 12.58 0.95 0.93
C SER A 38 13.47 0.23 -0.10
N LYS A 39 13.03 -0.94 -0.58
CA LYS A 39 13.71 -1.72 -1.62
C LYS A 39 13.31 -1.27 -3.02
N ASP A 40 12.02 -1.03 -3.21
CA ASP A 40 11.49 -0.46 -4.44
C ASP A 40 10.33 0.49 -4.11
N PRO A 41 10.52 1.82 -4.24
CA PRO A 41 9.52 2.80 -3.87
C PRO A 41 8.34 2.88 -4.84
N ASN A 42 8.38 2.15 -5.97
CA ASN A 42 7.47 2.29 -7.09
C ASN A 42 6.59 1.05 -7.30
N ILE A 43 6.09 0.44 -6.21
CA ILE A 43 5.19 -0.72 -6.28
C ILE A 43 3.78 -0.28 -5.90
N ALA A 44 2.91 -0.11 -6.90
CA ALA A 44 1.53 0.37 -6.73
C ALA A 44 0.72 -0.50 -5.77
N GLU A 45 0.89 -1.83 -5.84
CA GLU A 45 0.20 -2.77 -4.95
C GLU A 45 0.58 -2.59 -3.47
N VAL A 46 1.88 -2.43 -3.18
CA VAL A 46 2.37 -2.22 -1.81
C VAL A 46 1.92 -0.87 -1.28
N LEU A 47 1.98 0.19 -2.08
CA LEU A 47 1.47 1.51 -1.71
C LEU A 47 -0.02 1.45 -1.38
N ASN A 48 -0.81 0.70 -2.16
CA ASN A 48 -2.22 0.52 -1.89
C ASN A 48 -2.49 -0.21 -0.56
N GLN A 49 -1.75 -1.28 -0.27
CA GLN A 49 -1.88 -2.00 0.99
C GLN A 49 -1.45 -1.14 2.19
N LEU A 50 -0.38 -0.36 2.05
CA LEU A 50 0.04 0.61 3.07
C LEU A 50 -1.03 1.68 3.30
N GLY A 51 -1.67 2.16 2.22
CA GLY A 51 -2.81 3.08 2.32
C GLY A 51 -3.99 2.49 3.10
N ILE A 52 -4.33 1.22 2.86
CA ILE A 52 -5.38 0.51 3.63
C ILE A 52 -5.01 0.42 5.11
N VAL A 53 -3.76 0.08 5.44
CA VAL A 53 -3.27 0.02 6.83
C VAL A 53 -3.36 1.40 7.49
N TYR A 54 -2.90 2.46 6.83
CA TYR A 54 -3.01 3.83 7.36
C TYR A 54 -4.47 4.23 7.59
N PHE A 55 -5.38 3.88 6.68
CA PHE A 55 -6.81 4.15 6.83
C PHE A 55 -7.39 3.45 8.05
N LYS A 56 -7.09 2.16 8.26
CA LYS A 56 -7.53 1.39 9.44
C LYS A 56 -7.00 1.96 10.76
N LYS A 57 -5.84 2.62 10.73
CA LYS A 57 -5.25 3.29 11.89
C LYS A 57 -5.75 4.73 12.10
N GLY A 58 -6.65 5.24 11.25
CA GLY A 58 -7.14 6.61 11.32
C GLY A 58 -6.20 7.66 10.73
N PHE A 59 -5.10 7.25 10.08
CA PHE A 59 -4.16 8.15 9.42
C PHE A 59 -4.62 8.48 7.99
N TYR A 60 -5.77 9.12 7.89
CA TYR A 60 -6.49 9.38 6.64
C TYR A 60 -5.68 10.13 5.58
N ASN A 61 -4.95 11.18 5.96
CA ASN A 61 -4.12 11.94 5.03
C ASN A 61 -2.99 11.08 4.45
N LYS A 62 -2.36 10.24 5.28
CA LYS A 62 -1.31 9.31 4.82
C LYS A 62 -1.88 8.25 3.91
N ALA A 63 -3.06 7.71 4.23
CA ALA A 63 -3.75 6.73 3.40
C ALA A 63 -4.01 7.26 1.98
N ARG A 64 -4.59 8.46 1.91
CA ARG A 64 -4.84 9.17 0.66
C ARG A 64 -3.55 9.37 -0.15
N GLN A 65 -2.49 9.86 0.49
CA GLN A 65 -1.21 10.09 -0.17
C GLN A 65 -0.63 8.80 -0.79
N GLN A 66 -0.74 7.66 -0.10
CA GLN A 66 -0.24 6.39 -0.66
C GLN A 66 -1.06 5.92 -1.86
N TRP A 67 -2.39 6.07 -1.82
CA TRP A 67 -3.23 5.73 -2.97
C TRP A 67 -3.03 6.67 -4.16
N GLU A 68 -2.81 7.96 -3.92
CA GLU A 68 -2.47 8.92 -4.98
C GLU A 68 -1.13 8.54 -5.63
N LYS A 69 -0.10 8.25 -4.82
CA LYS A 69 1.20 7.80 -5.33
C LYS A 69 1.08 6.49 -6.13
N ALA A 70 0.24 5.55 -5.70
CA ALA A 70 0.00 4.32 -6.45
C ALA A 70 -0.56 4.60 -7.86
N LEU A 71 -1.45 5.60 -8.00
CA LEU A 71 -1.99 6.03 -9.29
C LEU A 71 -1.03 6.88 -10.11
N GLU A 72 -0.08 7.58 -9.48
CA GLU A 72 1.01 8.24 -10.20
C GLU A 72 1.93 7.23 -10.90
N ILE A 73 2.14 6.07 -10.27
CA ILE A 73 2.98 4.98 -10.82
C ILE A 73 2.19 4.15 -11.82
N GLU A 74 0.97 3.74 -11.47
CA GLU A 74 0.07 2.96 -12.31
C GLU A 74 -1.32 3.64 -12.38
N PRO A 75 -1.54 4.54 -13.36
CA PRO A 75 -2.80 5.31 -13.48
C PRO A 75 -4.07 4.46 -13.57
N ASP A 76 -3.96 3.25 -14.12
CA ASP A 76 -5.07 2.31 -14.28
C ASP A 76 -5.21 1.34 -13.10
N PHE A 77 -4.48 1.54 -12.00
CA PHE A 77 -4.53 0.67 -10.82
C PHE A 77 -5.85 0.80 -10.06
N LEU A 78 -6.83 0.01 -10.50
CA LEU A 78 -8.22 0.02 -10.02
C LEU A 78 -8.37 -0.04 -8.48
N PRO A 79 -7.57 -0.84 -7.72
CA PRO A 79 -7.72 -0.90 -6.27
C PRO A 79 -7.50 0.46 -5.59
N ALA A 80 -6.44 1.19 -5.95
CA ALA A 80 -6.15 2.50 -5.37
C ALA A 80 -7.24 3.53 -5.74
N ARG A 81 -7.70 3.51 -7.00
CA ARG A 81 -8.81 4.38 -7.45
C ARG A 81 -10.09 4.14 -6.65
N ARG A 82 -10.47 2.87 -6.46
CA ARG A 82 -11.65 2.51 -5.66
C ARG A 82 -11.52 2.96 -4.20
N ASN A 83 -10.33 2.81 -3.61
CA ASN A 83 -10.07 3.27 -2.24
C ASN A 83 -10.17 4.80 -2.11
N LEU A 84 -9.64 5.57 -3.06
CA LEU A 84 -9.79 7.03 -3.09
C LEU A 84 -11.24 7.48 -3.29
N GLU A 85 -11.99 6.81 -4.18
CA GLU A 85 -13.41 7.09 -4.37
C GLU A 85 -14.22 6.81 -3.10
N ALA A 86 -13.97 5.68 -2.44
CA ALA A 86 -14.61 5.34 -1.18
C ALA A 86 -14.24 6.34 -0.07
N PHE A 87 -12.96 6.75 -0.01
CA PHE A 87 -12.48 7.77 0.92
C PHE A 87 -13.24 9.10 0.76
N LYS A 88 -13.36 9.60 -0.47
CA LYS A 88 -14.07 10.86 -0.77
C LYS A 88 -15.56 10.82 -0.40
N LYS A 89 -16.19 9.64 -0.45
CA LYS A 89 -17.61 9.47 -0.08
C LYS A 89 -17.83 9.45 1.44
N ASN A 90 -16.84 8.97 2.20
CA ASN A 90 -16.93 8.76 3.64
C ASN A 90 -16.38 9.94 4.46
N VAL A 91 -15.55 10.79 3.87
CA VAL A 91 -15.07 12.04 4.49
C VAL A 91 -15.90 13.19 3.94
N LYS A 92 -17.00 13.50 4.63
CA LYS A 92 -17.85 14.68 4.40
C LYS A 92 -17.54 15.76 5.42
#